data_AF-T0V6Y0-F1
#
_entry.id   AF-T0V6Y0-F1
#
_cell.length_a   1.000
_cell.length_b   1.000
_cell.length_c   1.000
_cell.angle_alpha   90.00
_cell.angle_beta   90.00
_cell.angle_gamma   90.00
#
_symmetry.space_group_name_H-M   'P 1'
#
loop_
_entity.id
_entity.type
_entity.pdbx_description
1 polymer ?
#
loop_
_entity_poly.entity_id
_entity_poly.type
_entity_poly.pdbx_seq_one_letter_code
_entity_poly.pdbx_strand_id
1 'polypeptide(L)'
;MNAKKIDKIAIGTLYVIAGIIVTILAALILYILVRGLPHISWSFLTSRSSSYKAGGGIGVQLYNSFFLLVITLIISVPLSMGAGIYLSEYAKKEDSQTL
;
A
#
# COMPACT_ATOMS: atom_id res chain seq x y z
N MET A 1 -1.82 -25.59 34.58
CA MET A 1 -1.97 -25.25 33.14
C MET A 1 -0.87 -24.26 32.77
N ASN A 2 -0.02 -24.60 31.80
CA ASN A 2 1.22 -23.85 31.54
C ASN A 2 1.01 -22.81 30.44
N ALA A 3 0.48 -21.64 30.82
CA ALA A 3 0.10 -20.54 29.92
C ALA A 3 1.19 -20.18 28.91
N LYS A 4 2.47 -20.24 29.32
CA LYS A 4 3.63 -19.95 28.45
C LYS A 4 3.78 -20.92 27.27
N LYS A 5 3.31 -22.17 27.40
CA LYS A 5 3.34 -23.15 26.30
C LYS A 5 2.20 -22.90 25.30
N ILE A 6 1.05 -22.45 25.78
CA ILE A 6 -0.14 -22.16 24.96
C ILE A 6 0.13 -20.91 24.11
N ASP A 7 0.70 -19.86 24.69
CA ASP A 7 1.06 -18.64 23.95
C ASP A 7 2.06 -18.93 22.82
N LYS A 8 3.07 -19.78 23.10
CA LYS A 8 4.09 -20.14 22.11
C LYS A 8 3.50 -20.96 20.95
N ILE A 9 2.52 -21.82 21.22
CA ILE A 9 1.81 -22.59 20.20
C ILE A 9 0.88 -21.67 19.39
N ALA A 10 0.14 -20.76 20.05
CA ALA A 10 -0.73 -19.80 19.39
C ALA A 10 0.05 -18.88 18.44
N ILE A 11 1.17 -18.33 18.91
CA ILE A 11 2.07 -17.50 18.10
C ILE A 11 2.65 -18.32 16.95
N GLY A 12 3.12 -19.55 17.20
CA GLY A 12 3.63 -20.44 16.16
C GLY A 12 2.61 -20.69 15.04
N THR A 13 1.36 -20.97 15.40
CA THR A 13 0.27 -21.17 14.43
C THR A 13 0.00 -19.92 13.60
N LEU A 14 -0.04 -18.73 14.23
CA LEU A 14 -0.23 -17.46 13.51
C LEU A 14 0.90 -17.20 12.51
N TYR A 15 2.16 -17.46 12.90
CA TYR A 15 3.31 -17.31 12.00
C TYR A 15 3.27 -18.29 10.83
N VAL A 16 2.81 -19.53 11.03
CA VAL A 16 2.64 -20.50 9.94
C VAL A 16 1.59 -20.00 8.95
N ILE A 17 0.43 -19.54 9.45
CA ILE A 17 -0.63 -19.00 8.59
C ILE A 17 -0.14 -17.77 7.82
N ALA A 18 0.51 -16.82 8.49
CA ALA A 18 1.10 -15.65 7.85
C ALA A 18 2.15 -16.05 6.80
N GLY A 19 3.01 -17.03 7.12
CA GLY A 19 4.01 -17.57 6.21
C GLY A 19 3.40 -18.17 4.95
N ILE A 20 2.30 -18.92 5.08
CA ILE A 20 1.56 -19.46 3.93
C ILE A 20 1.02 -18.33 3.05
N ILE A 21 0.37 -17.31 3.63
CA ILE A 21 -0.18 -16.18 2.87
C ILE A 21 0.93 -15.43 2.13
N VAL A 22 2.02 -15.10 2.82
CA VAL A 22 3.17 -14.40 2.23
C VAL A 22 3.80 -15.24 1.11
N THR A 23 3.91 -16.56 1.30
CA THR A 23 4.44 -17.47 0.27
C THR A 23 3.56 -17.48 -0.97
N ILE A 24 2.23 -17.55 -0.81
CA ILE A 24 1.28 -17.50 -1.93
C ILE A 24 1.39 -16.15 -2.67
N LEU A 25 1.44 -15.03 -1.95
CA LEU A 25 1.62 -13.71 -2.55
C LEU A 25 2.94 -13.61 -3.31
N ALA A 26 4.04 -14.08 -2.73
CA ALA A 26 5.35 -14.10 -3.37
C ALA A 26 5.34 -14.98 -4.63
N ALA A 27 4.73 -16.16 -4.58
CA ALA A 27 4.59 -17.05 -5.74
C ALA A 27 3.76 -16.41 -6.86
N LEU A 28 2.69 -15.70 -6.50
CA LEU A 28 1.85 -14.98 -7.46
C LEU A 28 2.61 -13.83 -8.11
N ILE A 29 3.33 -13.03 -7.34
CA ILE A 29 4.19 -11.95 -7.87
C ILE A 29 5.25 -12.55 -8.80
N LEU A 30 5.94 -13.61 -8.38
CA LEU A 30 6.96 -14.27 -9.19
C LEU A 30 6.37 -14.81 -10.50
N TYR A 31 5.19 -15.41 -10.45
CA TYR A 31 4.48 -15.90 -11.63
C TYR A 31 4.12 -14.75 -12.59
N ILE A 32 3.59 -13.64 -12.06
CA ILE A 32 3.30 -12.43 -12.85
C ILE A 32 4.59 -11.86 -13.43
N LEU A 33 5.70 -11.88 -12.69
CA LEU A 33 6.96 -11.33 -13.15
C LEU A 33 7.57 -12.20 -14.26
N VAL A 34 7.63 -13.52 -14.09
CA VAL A 34 8.18 -14.45 -15.09
C VAL A 34 7.36 -14.47 -16.38
N ARG A 35 6.01 -14.47 -16.29
CA ARG A 35 5.14 -14.37 -17.47
C ARG A 35 5.03 -12.96 -18.02
N GLY A 36 5.13 -11.95 -17.16
CA GLY A 36 4.96 -10.54 -17.52
C GLY A 36 6.20 -9.96 -18.18
N LEU A 37 7.40 -10.21 -17.65
CA LEU A 37 8.69 -9.70 -18.16
C LEU A 37 8.85 -9.80 -19.68
N PRO A 38 8.62 -10.95 -20.35
CA PRO A 38 8.75 -11.05 -21.81
C PRO A 38 7.62 -10.34 -22.58
N HIS A 39 6.51 -9.98 -21.94
CA HIS A 39 5.37 -9.25 -22.52
C HIS A 39 5.29 -7.78 -22.07
N ILE A 40 6.24 -7.29 -21.24
CA ILE A 40 6.39 -5.88 -20.87
C ILE A 40 6.86 -5.13 -22.12
N SER A 41 5.91 -4.77 -22.95
CA SER A 41 6.09 -3.82 -24.04
C SER A 41 5.61 -2.44 -23.57
N TRP A 42 6.12 -1.36 -24.17
CA TRP A 42 5.58 0.00 -23.98
C TRP A 42 4.07 0.06 -24.29
N SER A 43 3.63 -0.84 -25.17
CA SER A 43 2.22 -1.11 -25.44
C SER A 43 1.49 -1.72 -24.24
N PHE A 44 2.06 -2.60 -23.41
CA PHE A 44 1.40 -3.12 -22.20
C PHE A 44 1.17 -2.03 -21.12
N LEU A 45 2.07 -1.04 -21.06
CA LEU A 45 1.96 0.11 -20.15
C LEU A 45 0.94 1.16 -20.63
N THR A 46 0.72 1.28 -21.94
CA THR A 46 -0.13 2.33 -22.54
C THR A 46 -1.42 1.80 -23.18
N SER A 47 -1.52 0.47 -23.38
CA SER A 47 -2.69 -0.16 -23.99
C SER A 47 -3.88 -0.15 -23.05
N ARG A 48 -5.07 0.00 -23.66
CA ARG A 48 -6.35 -0.13 -22.96
C ARG A 48 -6.45 -1.51 -22.31
N SER A 49 -6.65 -1.53 -21.00
CA SER A 49 -7.07 -2.75 -20.30
C SER A 49 -8.50 -3.06 -20.73
N SER A 50 -8.72 -4.22 -21.35
CA SER A 50 -10.07 -4.78 -21.40
C SER A 50 -10.27 -5.57 -20.12
N SER A 51 -11.16 -5.13 -19.23
CA SER A 51 -11.45 -5.75 -17.93
C SER A 51 -11.96 -7.20 -18.01
N TYR A 52 -12.12 -7.75 -19.23
CA TYR A 52 -12.68 -9.07 -19.48
C TYR A 52 -11.75 -10.04 -20.21
N LYS A 53 -10.52 -9.63 -20.58
CA LYS A 53 -9.56 -10.52 -21.27
C LYS A 53 -8.27 -10.66 -20.46
N ALA A 54 -7.96 -11.90 -20.09
CA ALA A 54 -6.65 -12.29 -19.58
C ALA A 54 -5.58 -11.90 -20.62
N GLY A 55 -4.80 -10.85 -20.34
CA GLY A 55 -3.78 -10.30 -21.24
C GLY A 55 -3.92 -8.80 -21.58
N GLY A 56 -4.93 -8.09 -21.06
CA GLY A 56 -5.03 -6.63 -21.21
C GLY A 56 -3.94 -5.88 -20.41
N GLY A 57 -3.38 -4.81 -20.98
CA GLY A 57 -2.34 -3.98 -20.36
C GLY A 57 -2.78 -3.30 -19.05
N ILE A 58 -1.82 -2.87 -18.23
CA ILE A 58 -2.08 -2.26 -16.91
C ILE A 58 -2.24 -0.73 -16.96
N GLY A 59 -2.16 -0.12 -18.15
CA GLY A 59 -2.13 1.34 -18.32
C GLY A 59 -3.33 2.08 -17.75
N VAL A 60 -4.55 1.54 -17.94
CA VAL A 60 -5.77 2.15 -17.40
C VAL A 60 -5.79 2.13 -15.87
N GLN A 61 -5.32 1.05 -15.26
CA GLN A 61 -5.24 0.92 -13.81
C GLN A 61 -4.18 1.89 -13.24
N LEU A 62 -3.02 1.98 -13.88
CA LEU A 62 -1.98 2.94 -13.51
C LEU A 62 -2.48 4.37 -13.62
N TYR A 63 -3.21 4.71 -14.70
CA TYR A 63 -3.82 6.03 -14.86
C TYR A 63 -4.82 6.33 -13.75
N ASN A 64 -5.68 5.35 -13.39
CA ASN A 64 -6.64 5.52 -12.29
C ASN A 64 -5.94 5.76 -10.94
N SER A 65 -4.94 4.96 -10.60
CA SER A 65 -4.17 5.15 -9.36
C SER A 65 -3.42 6.49 -9.34
N PHE A 66 -2.84 6.88 -10.47
CA PHE A 66 -2.13 8.16 -10.59
C PHE A 66 -3.10 9.35 -10.49
N PHE A 67 -4.25 9.27 -11.15
CA PHE A 67 -5.29 10.29 -11.09
C PHE A 67 -5.80 10.47 -9.66
N LEU A 68 -6.08 9.37 -8.94
CA LEU A 68 -6.45 9.43 -7.53
C LEU A 68 -5.33 10.05 -6.69
N LEU A 69 -4.07 9.66 -6.89
CA LEU A 69 -2.93 10.25 -6.21
C LEU A 69 -2.90 11.77 -6.41
N VAL A 70 -3.01 12.25 -7.64
CA VAL A 70 -2.97 13.68 -7.96
C VAL A 70 -4.12 14.43 -7.27
N ILE A 71 -5.34 13.91 -7.32
CA ILE A 71 -6.49 14.52 -6.60
C ILE A 71 -6.21 14.57 -5.10
N THR A 72 -5.73 13.47 -4.52
CA THR A 72 -5.43 13.43 -3.09
C THR A 72 -4.35 14.42 -2.71
N LEU A 73 -3.34 14.63 -3.57
CA LEU A 73 -2.27 15.59 -3.33
C LEU A 73 -2.78 17.03 -3.39
N ILE A 74 -3.64 17.37 -4.36
CA ILE A 74 -4.23 18.71 -4.48
C ILE A 74 -5.03 19.09 -3.22
N ILE A 75 -5.71 18.13 -2.59
CA ILE A 75 -6.47 18.37 -1.36
C ILE A 75 -5.56 18.31 -0.12
N SER A 76 -4.70 17.29 -0.06
CA SER A 76 -3.85 17.01 1.11
C SER A 76 -2.77 18.06 1.30
N VAL A 77 -2.17 18.61 0.25
CA VAL A 77 -1.09 19.62 0.36
C VAL A 77 -1.57 20.91 1.05
N PRO A 78 -2.62 21.61 0.59
CA PRO A 78 -3.08 22.82 1.27
C PRO A 78 -3.60 22.53 2.67
N LEU A 79 -4.25 21.39 2.88
CA LEU A 79 -4.71 20.97 4.21
C LEU A 79 -3.53 20.70 5.17
N SER A 80 -2.50 19.98 4.71
CA SER A 80 -1.30 19.67 5.49
C SER A 80 -0.49 20.92 5.80
N MET A 81 -0.39 21.83 4.83
CA MET A 81 0.26 23.12 5.03
C MET A 81 -0.51 23.99 6.04
N GLY A 82 -1.85 24.05 5.93
CA GLY A 82 -2.70 24.76 6.89
C GLY A 82 -2.60 24.17 8.30
N ALA A 83 -2.63 22.85 8.43
CA ALA A 83 -2.44 22.16 9.70
C ALA A 83 -1.03 22.39 10.28
N GLY A 84 0.01 22.39 9.43
CA GLY A 84 1.39 22.67 9.83
C GLY A 84 1.57 24.10 10.33
N ILE A 85 0.98 25.08 9.64
CA ILE A 85 0.99 26.49 10.05
C ILE A 85 0.24 26.64 11.38
N TYR A 86 -0.96 26.07 11.50
CA TYR A 86 -1.73 26.09 12.74
C TYR A 86 -0.94 25.48 13.90
N LEU A 87 -0.32 24.31 13.71
CA LEU A 87 0.51 23.71 14.75
C LEU A 87 1.71 24.62 15.09
N SER A 88 2.38 25.22 14.11
CA SER A 88 3.53 26.09 14.37
C SER A 88 3.17 27.36 15.16
N GLU A 89 1.97 27.91 14.92
CA GLU A 89 1.52 29.15 15.56
C GLU A 89 0.87 28.88 16.93
N TYR A 90 0.09 27.80 17.06
CA TYR A 90 -0.70 27.51 18.24
C TYR A 90 -0.06 26.48 19.19
N ALA A 91 0.77 25.54 18.72
CA ALA A 91 1.42 24.55 19.60
C ALA A 91 2.50 25.16 20.49
N LYS A 92 3.05 26.33 20.12
CA LYS A 92 4.02 27.05 20.96
C LYS A 92 3.38 27.70 22.19
N LYS A 93 2.05 27.63 22.36
CA LYS A 93 1.31 28.35 23.41
C LYS A 93 0.85 27.47 24.58
N GLU A 94 1.18 26.18 24.61
CA GLU A 94 0.68 25.23 25.62
C GLU A 94 1.74 24.71 26.62
N ASP A 95 3.03 25.10 26.49
CA ASP A 95 4.13 24.59 27.35
C ASP A 95 4.80 25.66 28.22
N SER A 96 4.06 26.68 28.69
CA SER A 96 4.62 27.68 29.63
C SER A 96 3.63 28.21 30.67
N GLN A 97 2.60 27.41 30.99
CA GLN A 97 1.65 27.69 32.06
C GLN A 97 1.25 26.39 32.78
N THR A 98 2.20 25.66 33.36
CA THR A 98 1.99 24.87 34.59
C THR A 98 3.33 24.32 35.09
N LEU A 99 3.74 24.83 36.27
CA LEU A 99 4.92 24.54 37.09
C LEU A 99 6.16 25.38 36.79
#